data_AF-K0Z1R6-F1
#
_entry.id   AF-K0Z1R6-F1
#
_cell.length_a   1.000
_cell.length_b   1.000
_cell.length_c   1.000
_cell.angle_alpha   90.00
_cell.angle_beta   90.00
_cell.angle_gamma   90.00
#
_symmetry.space_group_name_H-M   'P 1'
#
loop_
_entity.id
_entity.type
_entity.pdbx_description
1 polymer ?
#
loop_
_entity_poly.entity_id
_entity_poly.type
_entity_poly.pdbx_seq_one_letter_code
_entity_poly.pdbx_strand_id
1 'polypeptide(L)'
;MKKFVAELIGTFMLVLIGTGAVVFGNGLDGLGHLGIAFAFGLAIVVAAYSIGTVSGAHLNPAVSIAMFVNKRLSSKDLVNYILGQVVGAFLASAAVFFLLSNSGMSTASLGENALA
;
A
#
# COMPACT_ATOMS: atom_id res chain seq x y z
N MET A 1 -8.18 13.56 11.88
CA MET A 1 -6.69 13.54 11.95
C MET A 1 -6.13 12.16 12.26
N LYS A 2 -6.42 11.53 13.41
CA LYS A 2 -5.87 10.19 13.74
C LYS A 2 -6.12 9.13 12.64
N LYS A 3 -7.35 9.04 12.13
CA LYS A 3 -7.72 8.10 11.04
C LYS A 3 -6.98 8.37 9.73
N PHE A 4 -6.83 9.65 9.35
CA PHE A 4 -6.06 10.05 8.17
C PHE A 4 -4.60 9.59 8.26
N VAL A 5 -3.94 9.85 9.39
CA VAL A 5 -2.54 9.47 9.60
C VAL A 5 -2.39 7.94 9.63
N ALA A 6 -3.33 7.23 10.25
CA ALA A 6 -3.36 5.77 10.24
C ALA A 6 -3.44 5.23 8.81
N GLU A 7 -4.42 5.65 8.02
CA GLU A 7 -4.57 5.22 6.62
C GLU A 7 -3.37 5.61 5.76
N LEU A 8 -2.77 6.79 5.97
CA LEU A 8 -1.55 7.21 5.29
C LEU A 8 -0.38 6.26 5.58
N ILE A 9 -0.09 5.99 6.86
CA ILE A 9 1.03 5.12 7.25
C ILE A 9 0.77 3.69 6.78
N GLY A 10 -0.46 3.19 6.94
CA GLY A 10 -0.82 1.84 6.53
C GLY A 10 -0.72 1.64 5.02
N THR A 11 -1.24 2.56 4.21
CA THR A 11 -1.12 2.47 2.75
C THR A 11 0.32 2.70 2.30
N PHE A 12 1.06 3.59 2.96
CA PHE A 12 2.50 3.76 2.70
C PHE A 12 3.25 2.43 2.89
N MET A 13 3.05 1.75 4.03
CA MET A 13 3.67 0.46 4.30
C MET A 13 3.25 -0.61 3.28
N LEU A 14 1.95 -0.69 2.96
CA LEU A 14 1.42 -1.65 2.01
C LEU A 14 2.09 -1.50 0.63
N VAL A 15 2.14 -0.28 0.11
CA VAL A 15 2.71 0.00 -1.22
C VAL A 15 4.22 -0.18 -1.20
N LEU A 16 4.91 0.32 -0.17
CA LEU A 16 6.37 0.19 -0.05
C LEU A 16 6.81 -1.27 -0.04
N ILE A 17 6.17 -2.10 0.80
CA ILE A 17 6.54 -3.51 0.95
C ILE A 17 6.11 -4.32 -0.28
N GLY A 18 4.86 -4.15 -0.72
CA GLY A 18 4.32 -4.93 -1.83
C GLY A 18 5.01 -4.63 -3.16
N THR A 19 5.07 -3.37 -3.56
CA THR A 19 5.73 -2.98 -4.83
C THR A 19 7.26 -3.08 -4.73
N GLY A 20 7.84 -2.82 -3.55
CA GLY A 20 9.26 -3.05 -3.30
C GLY A 20 9.64 -4.52 -3.45
N ALA A 21 8.81 -5.46 -3.01
CA ALA A 21 9.05 -6.88 -3.23
C ALA A 21 9.13 -7.23 -4.72
N VAL A 22 8.27 -6.64 -5.57
CA VAL A 22 8.34 -6.84 -7.02
C VAL A 22 9.66 -6.27 -7.58
N VAL A 23 9.92 -4.99 -7.29
CA VAL A 23 11.04 -4.23 -7.86
C VAL A 23 12.40 -4.77 -7.43
N PHE A 24 12.57 -5.09 -6.14
CA PHE A 24 13.85 -5.55 -5.58
C PHE A 24 13.98 -7.08 -5.53
N GLY A 25 12.88 -7.80 -5.67
CA GLY A 25 12.84 -9.27 -5.63
C GLY A 25 12.84 -9.93 -7.00
N ASN A 26 13.22 -9.20 -8.07
CA ASN A 26 13.26 -9.68 -9.45
C ASN A 26 11.92 -10.27 -9.95
N GLY A 27 10.80 -9.64 -9.56
CA GLY A 27 9.47 -9.99 -10.04
C GLY A 27 9.14 -11.49 -9.94
N LEU A 28 8.63 -12.05 -11.05
CA LEU A 28 8.23 -13.46 -11.13
C LEU A 28 9.42 -14.42 -11.21
N ASP A 29 10.55 -13.98 -11.78
CA ASP A 29 11.77 -14.78 -11.92
C ASP A 29 12.54 -14.92 -10.60
N GLY A 30 12.30 -14.04 -9.63
CA GLY A 30 12.87 -14.12 -8.28
C GLY A 30 11.88 -14.61 -7.23
N LEU A 31 11.24 -13.68 -6.51
CA LEU A 31 10.31 -14.01 -5.42
C LEU A 31 9.08 -14.82 -5.89
N GLY A 32 8.72 -14.72 -7.16
CA GLY A 32 7.58 -15.41 -7.75
C GLY A 32 6.25 -14.95 -7.17
N HIS A 33 5.15 -15.52 -7.67
CA HIS A 33 3.80 -15.17 -7.21
C HIS A 33 3.62 -15.35 -5.71
N LEU A 34 4.17 -16.43 -5.14
CA LEU A 34 3.99 -16.75 -3.73
C LEU A 34 4.69 -15.73 -2.82
N GLY A 35 5.95 -15.38 -3.13
CA GLY A 35 6.70 -14.41 -2.34
C GLY A 35 6.08 -13.02 -2.40
N ILE A 36 5.65 -12.58 -3.59
CA ILE A 36 4.96 -11.30 -3.78
C ILE A 36 3.61 -11.30 -3.03
N ALA A 37 2.83 -12.38 -3.12
CA ALA A 37 1.57 -12.51 -2.40
C ALA A 37 1.77 -12.45 -0.87
N PHE A 38 2.81 -13.10 -0.35
CA PHE A 38 3.15 -12.99 1.07
C PHE A 38 3.57 -11.58 1.48
N ALA A 39 4.33 -10.86 0.66
CA ALA A 39 4.74 -9.49 0.96
C ALA A 39 3.53 -8.56 1.13
N PHE A 40 2.58 -8.60 0.19
CA PHE A 40 1.34 -7.84 0.30
C PHE A 40 0.46 -8.31 1.47
N GLY A 41 0.25 -9.63 1.60
CA GLY A 41 -0.61 -10.20 2.63
C GLY A 41 -0.12 -9.90 4.04
N LEU A 42 1.17 -10.09 4.31
CA LEU A 42 1.77 -9.81 5.61
C LEU A 42 1.77 -8.31 5.92
N ALA A 43 1.98 -7.44 4.92
CA ALA A 43 1.86 -5.99 5.12
C ALA A 43 0.45 -5.59 5.59
N ILE A 44 -0.60 -6.17 5.00
CA ILE A 44 -1.99 -5.96 5.43
C ILE A 44 -2.20 -6.48 6.86
N VAL A 45 -1.69 -7.67 7.19
CA VAL A 45 -1.79 -8.24 8.55
C VAL A 45 -1.15 -7.29 9.57
N VAL A 46 0.08 -6.84 9.31
CA VAL A 46 0.78 -5.89 10.19
C VAL A 46 -0.03 -4.61 10.35
N ALA A 47 -0.55 -4.04 9.27
CA ALA A 47 -1.37 -2.83 9.34
C ALA A 47 -2.69 -3.07 10.12
N ALA A 48 -3.36 -4.21 9.92
CA ALA A 48 -4.58 -4.56 10.63
C ALA A 48 -4.35 -4.60 12.15
N TYR A 49 -3.26 -5.23 12.62
CA TYR A 49 -2.91 -5.26 14.04
C TYR A 49 -2.40 -3.92 14.58
N SER A 50 -1.71 -3.12 13.76
CA SER A 50 -1.08 -1.88 14.22
C SER A 50 -2.07 -0.71 14.31
N ILE A 51 -2.95 -0.56 13.31
CA ILE A 51 -3.82 0.62 13.16
C ILE A 51 -5.31 0.27 12.97
N GLY A 52 -5.68 -1.01 13.03
CA GLY A 52 -7.06 -1.45 12.88
C GLY A 52 -7.99 -0.88 13.95
N THR A 53 -7.53 -0.73 15.20
CA THR A 53 -8.31 -0.11 16.28
C THR A 53 -8.51 1.40 16.10
N VAL A 54 -7.69 2.05 15.27
CA VAL A 54 -7.75 3.49 15.00
C VAL A 54 -8.65 3.81 13.82
N SER A 55 -8.49 3.08 12.72
CA SER A 55 -9.10 3.39 11.41
C SER A 55 -9.92 2.25 10.81
N GLY A 56 -9.79 1.03 11.32
CA GLY A 56 -10.25 -0.18 10.64
C GLY A 56 -9.28 -0.68 9.56
N ALA A 57 -8.17 0.02 9.33
CA ALA A 57 -7.13 -0.33 8.36
C ALA A 57 -7.72 -0.67 6.98
N HIS A 58 -8.44 0.29 6.39
CA HIS A 58 -9.02 0.07 5.05
C HIS A 58 -7.94 -0.01 3.99
N LEU A 59 -6.97 0.89 4.06
CA LEU A 59 -5.78 1.02 3.20
C LEU A 59 -6.07 1.11 1.71
N ASN A 60 -7.35 1.31 1.36
CA ASN A 60 -7.88 1.13 0.03
C ASN A 60 -9.15 2.00 -0.14
N PRO A 61 -9.18 2.86 -1.17
CA PRO A 61 -10.36 3.67 -1.49
C PRO A 61 -11.62 2.83 -1.74
N ALA A 62 -11.51 1.70 -2.44
CA ALA A 62 -12.65 0.82 -2.74
C ALA A 62 -13.26 0.22 -1.46
N VAL A 63 -12.42 -0.22 -0.51
CA VAL A 63 -12.88 -0.71 0.80
C VAL A 63 -13.57 0.41 1.57
N SER A 64 -13.02 1.62 1.53
CA SER A 64 -13.61 2.79 2.21
C SER A 64 -14.95 3.17 1.62
N ILE A 65 -15.08 3.15 0.29
CA ILE A 65 -16.34 3.38 -0.41
C ILE A 65 -17.35 2.29 -0.05
N ALA A 66 -16.95 1.01 -0.03
CA ALA A 66 -17.84 -0.08 0.36
C ALA A 66 -18.36 0.09 1.80
N MET A 67 -17.49 0.50 2.73
CA MET A 67 -17.88 0.79 4.12
C MET A 67 -18.80 2.00 4.23
N PHE A 68 -18.60 3.03 3.40
CA PHE A 68 -19.50 4.17 3.31
C PHE A 68 -20.89 3.78 2.77
N VAL A 69 -20.95 3.02 1.68
CA VAL A 69 -22.22 2.50 1.11
C VAL A 69 -22.98 1.64 2.14
N ASN A 70 -22.24 0.85 2.93
CA ASN A 70 -22.80 0.06 4.02
C ASN A 70 -23.13 0.87 5.29
N LYS A 71 -23.07 2.21 5.25
CA LYS A 71 -23.33 3.13 6.37
C LYS A 71 -22.43 2.88 7.60
N ARG A 72 -21.24 2.31 7.40
CA ARG A 72 -20.22 2.04 8.42
C ARG A 72 -19.11 3.09 8.47
N LEU A 73 -19.14 4.05 7.54
CA LEU A 73 -18.20 5.17 7.46
C LEU A 73 -18.97 6.46 7.15
N SER A 74 -18.59 7.58 7.77
CA SER A 74 -19.17 8.88 7.44
C SER A 74 -18.59 9.42 6.13
N SER A 75 -19.31 10.31 5.43
CA SER A 75 -18.80 10.95 4.20
C SER A 75 -17.53 11.76 4.43
N LYS A 76 -17.44 12.46 5.58
CA LYS A 76 -16.24 13.21 5.98
C LYS A 76 -15.06 12.27 6.22
N ASP A 77 -15.28 11.14 6.88
CA ASP A 77 -14.23 10.14 7.07
C ASP A 77 -13.85 9.49 5.74
N LEU A 78 -14.78 9.19 4.83
CA LEU A 78 -14.48 8.66 3.50
C LEU A 78 -13.46 9.52 2.76
N VAL A 79 -13.68 10.84 2.70
CA VAL A 79 -12.73 11.75 2.04
C VAL A 79 -11.37 11.74 2.74
N ASN A 80 -11.34 11.77 4.08
CA ASN A 80 -10.08 11.70 4.83
C ASN A 80 -9.33 10.38 4.60
N TYR A 81 -10.03 9.26 4.47
CA TYR A 81 -9.43 7.96 4.23
C TYR A 81 -8.80 7.93 2.84
N ILE A 82 -9.56 8.31 1.81
CA ILE A 82 -9.07 8.31 0.42
C ILE A 82 -7.87 9.24 0.27
N LEU A 83 -7.92 10.44 0.85
CA LEU A 83 -6.76 11.35 0.81
C LEU A 83 -5.54 10.76 1.53
N GLY A 84 -5.73 10.16 2.71
CA GLY A 84 -4.65 9.51 3.44
C GLY A 84 -4.02 8.38 2.63
N GLN A 85 -4.86 7.51 2.05
CA GLN A 85 -4.44 6.38 1.22
C GLN A 85 -3.68 6.83 -0.02
N VAL A 86 -4.20 7.82 -0.76
CA VAL A 86 -3.55 8.33 -1.99
C VAL A 86 -2.22 8.99 -1.67
N VAL A 87 -2.15 9.82 -0.62
CA VAL A 87 -0.89 10.45 -0.19
C VAL A 87 0.11 9.41 0.28
N GLY A 88 -0.32 8.43 1.08
CA GLY A 88 0.52 7.33 1.56
C GLY A 88 1.09 6.49 0.42
N ALA A 89 0.24 6.11 -0.54
CA ALA A 89 0.66 5.38 -1.74
C ALA A 89 1.68 6.17 -2.57
N PHE A 90 1.40 7.45 -2.82
CA PHE A 90 2.30 8.32 -3.58
C PHE A 90 3.68 8.44 -2.91
N LEU A 91 3.71 8.70 -1.60
CA LEU A 91 4.97 8.79 -0.84
C LEU A 91 5.74 7.47 -0.84
N ALA A 92 5.05 6.32 -0.77
CA ALA A 92 5.68 5.02 -0.83
C ALA A 92 6.28 4.73 -2.22
N SER A 93 5.55 5.03 -3.30
CA SER A 93 6.07 4.90 -4.66
C SER A 93 7.28 5.82 -4.89
N ALA A 94 7.24 7.05 -4.38
CA ALA A 94 8.39 7.96 -4.41
C ALA A 94 9.60 7.40 -3.64
N ALA A 95 9.37 6.77 -2.48
CA ALA A 95 10.42 6.11 -1.72
C ALA A 95 11.01 4.90 -2.47
N VAL A 96 10.19 4.04 -3.08
CA VAL A 96 10.66 2.93 -3.92
C VAL A 96 11.51 3.46 -5.08
N PHE A 97 11.03 4.49 -5.78
CA PHE A 97 11.77 5.12 -6.87
C PHE A 97 13.14 5.65 -6.41
N PHE A 98 13.16 6.36 -5.29
CA PHE A 98 14.40 6.89 -4.71
C PHE A 98 15.37 5.77 -4.35
N LEU A 99 14.90 4.72 -3.66
CA LEU A 99 15.73 3.59 -3.27
C LEU A 99 16.29 2.85 -4.49
N LEU A 100 15.47 2.62 -5.52
CA LEU A 100 15.89 1.94 -6.74
C LEU A 100 16.92 2.77 -7.53
N SER A 101 16.70 4.07 -7.63
CA SER A 101 17.63 4.98 -8.32
C SER A 101 19.00 5.03 -7.66
N ASN A 102 19.09 4.70 -6.36
CA ASN A 102 20.34 4.68 -5.60
C ASN A 102 20.89 3.25 -5.37
N SER A 103 20.21 2.20 -5.82
CA SER A 103 20.67 0.81 -5.63
C SER A 103 21.61 0.31 -6.74
N GLY A 104 21.80 1.08 -7.81
CA GLY A 104 22.55 0.66 -9.00
C GLY A 104 21.81 -0.32 -9.91
N MET A 105 20.55 -0.63 -9.59
CA MET A 105 19.66 -1.46 -10.42
C MET A 105 19.00 -0.63 -11.51
N SER A 106 18.57 -1.28 -12.59
CA SER A 106 17.78 -0.63 -13.64
C SER A 106 16.43 -0.15 -13.11
N THR A 107 16.00 1.05 -13.52
CA THR A 107 14.66 1.57 -13.22
C THR A 107 13.58 1.00 -14.15
N ALA A 108 13.93 0.08 -15.06
CA ALA A 108 13.00 -0.53 -16.00
C ALA A 108 11.92 -1.37 -15.32
N SER A 109 12.16 -1.86 -14.10
CA SER A 109 11.20 -2.68 -13.34
C SER A 109 10.12 -1.88 -12.62
N LEU A 110 10.12 -0.54 -12.74
CA LEU A 110 9.06 0.29 -12.19
C LEU A 110 7.77 0.09 -12.99
N GLY A 111 6.66 -0.14 -12.28
CA GLY A 111 5.36 -0.32 -12.93
C GLY A 111 5.16 -1.69 -13.57
N GLU A 112 6.03 -2.66 -13.29
CA GLU A 112 5.83 -4.05 -13.69
C GLU A 112 4.52 -4.59 -13.09
N ASN A 113 3.73 -5.20 -13.97
CA ASN A 113 2.57 -6.00 -13.61
C ASN A 113 2.81 -7.40 -14.17
N ALA A 114 2.12 -8.41 -13.63
CA ALA A 114 2.33 -9.81 -14.01
C ALA A 114 2.00 -10.15 -15.49
N LEU A 115 1.69 -9.14 -16.32
CA LEU A 115 1.45 -9.26 -17.76
C LEU A 115 2.58 -8.66 -18.62
N ALA A 116 3.61 -8.05 -18.01
CA ALA A 116 4.73 -7.42 -18.69
C ALA A 116 5.98 -8.31 -18.66
#